data_AF-A0A842YNW9-F1
#
_entry.id   AF-A0A842YNW9-F1
#
_cell.length_a   1.000
_cell.length_b   1.000
_cell.length_c   1.000
_cell.angle_alpha   90.00
_cell.angle_beta   90.00
_cell.angle_gamma   90.00
#
_symmetry.space_group_name_H-M   'P 1'
#
loop_
_entity.id
_entity.type
_entity.pdbx_description
1 polymer ?
#
loop_
_entity_poly.entity_id
_entity_poly.type
_entity_poly.pdbx_seq_one_letter_code
_entity_poly.pdbx_strand_id
1 'polypeptide(L)'
;MDTKNKIIIGLFIVILGLSIVTYENYMTNSQNVFVGEKHVLLLCADPSEPRPGIGAVDMAFIITMNEGKITNVTAVYPHNMAHPTAQPPASLRAQGVSRWFLHDALWENDTERGARLAQEIVEYNTGIKTDIVVIVTPQAVDGILQSIGPVYVEGKGYVSGNSIQFLREEQQQGATRGVAVQSLMKAMFNATKDRSKYLAMVKAGLQQYQQGNIVVVPEGAVVQFLISTGLERVS
;
A
#
# COMPACT_ATOMS: atom_id res chain seq x y z
N MET A 1 15.27 10.37 15.80
CA MET A 1 14.40 9.86 14.73
C MET A 1 14.59 8.36 14.67
N ASP A 2 13.66 7.61 15.24
CA ASP A 2 13.81 6.18 15.51
C ASP A 2 13.88 5.36 14.23
N THR A 3 14.64 4.26 14.28
CA THR A 3 14.86 3.31 13.18
C THR A 3 13.55 2.80 12.58
N LYS A 4 12.45 2.79 13.36
CA LYS A 4 11.08 2.46 12.92
C LYS A 4 10.51 3.40 11.85
N ASN A 5 10.88 4.69 11.86
CA ASN A 5 10.31 5.70 10.95
C ASN A 5 10.94 5.67 9.54
N LYS A 6 12.10 5.03 9.36
CA LYS A 6 12.80 4.93 8.06
C LYS A 6 12.38 3.72 7.22
N ILE A 7 11.58 2.82 7.81
CA ILE A 7 11.36 1.44 7.34
C ILE A 7 10.18 1.34 6.35
N ILE A 8 9.18 2.21 6.50
CA ILE A 8 7.94 2.13 5.71
C ILE A 8 7.89 3.18 4.58
N ILE A 9 8.87 4.09 4.58
CA ILE A 9 9.09 5.04 3.50
C ILE A 9 9.38 4.32 2.17
N GLY A 10 9.86 3.08 2.16
CA GLY A 10 10.17 2.33 0.93
C GLY A 10 8.96 1.82 0.18
N LEU A 11 7.94 1.34 0.88
CA LEU A 11 6.68 0.97 0.24
C LEU A 11 5.99 2.22 -0.31
N PHE A 12 6.12 3.33 0.41
CA PHE A 12 5.57 4.60 0.03
C PHE A 12 6.44 5.37 -0.97
N ILE A 13 7.72 5.05 -1.19
CA ILE A 13 8.48 5.58 -2.35
C ILE A 13 8.26 4.70 -3.58
N VAL A 14 7.57 3.58 -3.45
CA VAL A 14 7.10 2.81 -4.58
C VAL A 14 5.66 3.21 -4.93
N ILE A 15 4.83 3.39 -3.89
CA ILE A 15 3.42 3.80 -3.99
C ILE A 15 3.25 5.32 -4.11
N LEU A 16 4.17 6.11 -3.55
CA LEU A 16 4.35 7.58 -3.69
C LEU A 16 5.75 8.01 -4.16
N GLY A 17 6.63 7.14 -4.66
CA GLY A 17 7.61 7.61 -5.67
C GLY A 17 6.92 7.86 -6.99
N LEU A 18 5.67 7.45 -7.04
CA LEU A 18 4.64 8.36 -7.43
C LEU A 18 4.77 9.74 -6.67
N SER A 19 4.01 10.22 -5.68
CA SER A 19 3.91 11.69 -5.35
C SER A 19 5.06 12.50 -4.73
N ILE A 20 6.21 11.94 -4.37
CA ILE A 20 7.18 12.64 -3.51
C ILE A 20 8.33 13.31 -4.28
N VAL A 21 8.54 13.04 -5.58
CA VAL A 21 9.65 13.69 -6.33
C VAL A 21 9.45 15.18 -6.63
N THR A 22 8.33 15.79 -6.25
CA THR A 22 8.06 17.20 -6.60
C THR A 22 7.78 18.14 -5.48
N TYR A 23 7.98 17.70 -4.24
CA TYR A 23 7.94 18.63 -3.13
C TYR A 23 8.97 19.77 -3.28
N GLU A 24 10.10 19.55 -3.95
CA GLU A 24 11.11 20.60 -4.16
C GLU A 24 10.90 21.44 -5.44
N ASN A 25 10.00 21.05 -6.36
CA ASN A 25 9.89 21.71 -7.68
C ASN A 25 8.53 22.32 -8.02
N TYR A 26 7.47 22.13 -7.22
CA TYR A 26 6.12 22.48 -7.65
C TYR A 26 5.32 23.32 -6.64
N MET A 27 5.86 24.50 -6.31
CA MET A 27 5.06 25.61 -5.79
C MET A 27 4.43 26.35 -6.97
N THR A 28 3.31 25.86 -7.51
CA THR A 28 2.25 26.72 -8.08
C THR A 28 0.99 25.93 -8.46
N ASN A 29 -0.12 26.35 -7.86
CA ASN A 29 -1.53 26.21 -8.30
C ASN A 29 -2.30 24.88 -8.08
N SER A 30 -3.20 24.98 -7.09
CA SER A 30 -4.58 24.48 -6.97
C SER A 30 -4.86 22.96 -7.01
N GLN A 31 -5.34 22.45 -5.86
CA GLN A 31 -5.78 21.08 -5.53
C GLN A 31 -4.68 20.01 -5.42
N ASN A 32 -3.70 20.26 -4.56
CA ASN A 32 -2.72 19.24 -4.19
C ASN A 32 -3.25 18.40 -3.01
N VAL A 33 -3.58 17.12 -3.25
CA VAL A 33 -4.04 16.17 -2.21
C VAL A 33 -2.99 15.86 -1.15
N PHE A 34 -1.75 16.32 -1.31
CA PHE A 34 -0.65 16.12 -0.37
C PHE A 34 -0.34 17.32 0.53
N VAL A 35 -1.13 18.41 0.43
CA VAL A 35 -1.01 19.58 1.31
C VAL A 35 -1.72 19.30 2.64
N GLY A 36 -1.07 19.72 3.73
CA GLY A 36 -1.53 19.48 5.09
C GLY A 36 -1.35 18.04 5.55
N GLU A 37 -2.01 17.71 6.67
CA GLU A 37 -2.02 16.36 7.20
C GLU A 37 -2.98 15.46 6.39
N LYS A 38 -2.49 14.28 6.00
CA LYS A 38 -3.21 13.28 5.21
C LYS A 38 -3.03 11.90 5.77
N HIS A 39 -4.04 11.06 5.60
CA HIS A 39 -4.02 9.67 6.07
C HIS A 39 -4.33 8.73 4.91
N VAL A 40 -3.36 7.92 4.52
CA VAL A 40 -3.52 6.92 3.45
C VAL A 40 -3.77 5.55 4.09
N LEU A 41 -4.88 4.91 3.74
CA LEU A 41 -5.15 3.52 4.07
C LEU A 41 -4.52 2.61 3.03
N LEU A 42 -3.48 1.90 3.40
CA LEU A 42 -2.88 0.86 2.58
C LEU A 42 -3.49 -0.50 2.93
N LEU A 43 -3.99 -1.22 1.92
CA LEU A 43 -4.54 -2.57 2.02
C LEU A 43 -3.65 -3.54 1.26
N CYS A 44 -3.10 -4.54 1.95
CA CYS A 44 -2.38 -5.64 1.34
C CYS A 44 -3.38 -6.77 1.07
N ALA A 45 -3.79 -6.87 -0.19
CA ALA A 45 -4.76 -7.87 -0.64
C ALA A 45 -4.05 -9.17 -1.01
N ASP A 46 -4.58 -10.32 -0.59
CA ASP A 46 -4.18 -11.66 -1.01
C ASP A 46 -5.18 -12.19 -2.05
N PRO A 47 -4.81 -12.22 -3.35
CA PRO A 47 -5.65 -12.77 -4.41
C PRO A 47 -5.75 -14.30 -4.38
N SER A 48 -4.94 -14.99 -3.56
CA SER A 48 -4.97 -16.46 -3.47
C SER A 48 -6.20 -16.99 -2.73
N GLU A 49 -6.87 -16.14 -1.96
CA GLU A 49 -8.19 -16.39 -1.41
C GLU A 49 -9.26 -16.06 -2.47
N PRO A 50 -9.94 -17.07 -3.07
CA PRO A 50 -10.83 -16.83 -4.21
C PRO A 50 -12.05 -15.99 -3.82
N ARG A 51 -12.19 -14.83 -4.46
CA ARG A 51 -13.29 -13.88 -4.26
C ARG A 51 -13.70 -13.26 -5.60
N PRO A 52 -14.92 -12.71 -5.72
CA PRO A 52 -15.30 -11.94 -6.91
C PRO A 52 -14.42 -10.70 -7.16
N GLY A 53 -13.92 -10.06 -6.09
CA GLY A 53 -13.04 -8.90 -6.15
C GLY A 53 -11.55 -9.23 -6.09
N ILE A 54 -10.73 -8.27 -5.64
CA ILE A 54 -9.26 -8.31 -5.73
C ILE A 54 -8.63 -9.38 -4.81
N GLY A 55 -9.28 -9.73 -3.71
CA GLY A 55 -8.75 -10.69 -2.74
C GLY A 55 -9.07 -10.33 -1.29
N ALA A 56 -8.49 -11.06 -0.36
CA ALA A 56 -8.67 -10.84 1.08
C ALA A 56 -7.70 -9.79 1.61
N VAL A 57 -8.10 -8.95 2.56
CA VAL A 57 -7.15 -8.04 3.22
C VAL A 57 -6.44 -8.78 4.36
N ASP A 58 -5.17 -9.11 4.16
CA ASP A 58 -4.34 -9.80 5.16
C ASP A 58 -3.64 -8.85 6.12
N MET A 59 -3.34 -7.64 5.63
CA MET A 59 -2.67 -6.60 6.40
C MET A 59 -3.13 -5.23 5.90
N ALA A 60 -3.25 -4.28 6.82
CA ALA A 60 -3.48 -2.89 6.48
C ALA A 60 -2.54 -1.96 7.24
N PHE A 61 -2.37 -0.74 6.74
CA PHE A 61 -1.60 0.30 7.41
C PHE A 61 -2.28 1.66 7.22
N ILE A 62 -2.27 2.49 8.25
CA ILE A 62 -2.57 3.92 8.12
C ILE A 62 -1.24 4.66 8.03
N ILE A 63 -1.03 5.35 6.92
CA ILE A 63 0.16 6.15 6.67
C ILE A 63 -0.23 7.62 6.83
N THR A 64 0.29 8.25 7.88
CA THR A 64 0.11 9.68 8.11
C THR A 64 1.20 10.45 7.37
N MET A 65 0.77 11.43 6.61
CA MET A 65 1.63 12.37 5.91
C MET A 65 1.38 13.78 6.42
N ASN A 66 2.38 14.63 6.35
CA ASN A 66 2.25 16.07 6.51
C ASN A 66 3.10 16.75 5.43
N GLU A 67 2.48 17.59 4.60
CA GLU A 67 3.13 18.26 3.47
C GLU A 67 3.91 17.28 2.58
N GLY A 68 3.24 16.23 2.10
CA GLY A 68 3.87 15.21 1.25
C GLY A 68 4.85 14.26 1.95
N LYS A 69 5.20 14.50 3.23
CA LYS A 69 6.19 13.70 3.97
C LYS A 69 5.50 12.74 4.92
N ILE A 70 5.88 11.47 4.91
CA ILE A 70 5.41 10.52 5.93
C ILE A 70 5.92 10.95 7.30
N THR A 71 5.00 11.12 8.24
CA THR A 71 5.30 11.43 9.64
C THR A 71 5.08 10.23 10.54
N ASN A 72 4.12 9.36 10.21
CA ASN A 72 3.81 8.18 11.00
C ASN A 72 3.26 7.04 10.14
N VAL A 73 3.44 5.80 10.59
CA VAL A 73 2.75 4.64 10.02
C VAL A 73 2.28 3.71 11.13
N THR A 74 0.99 3.40 11.09
CA THR A 74 0.32 2.56 12.07
C THR A 74 -0.13 1.27 11.40
N ALA A 75 0.32 0.13 11.92
CA ALA A 75 -0.17 -1.17 11.49
C ALA A 75 -1.64 -1.35 11.92
N VAL A 76 -2.46 -1.82 11.00
CA VAL A 76 -3.87 -2.15 11.20
C VAL A 76 -4.03 -3.64 10.91
N TYR A 77 -4.35 -4.41 11.95
CA TYR A 77 -4.56 -5.84 11.83
C TYR A 77 -6.03 -6.12 11.52
N PRO A 78 -6.37 -6.68 10.35
CA PRO A 78 -7.77 -6.82 9.91
C PRO A 78 -8.63 -7.74 10.78
N HIS A 79 -8.00 -8.62 11.57
CA HIS A 79 -8.69 -9.59 12.39
C HIS A 79 -9.65 -8.90 13.39
N ASN A 80 -10.91 -9.32 13.40
CA ASN A 80 -12.00 -8.78 14.22
C ASN A 80 -12.39 -7.31 13.98
N MET A 81 -11.77 -6.59 13.03
CA MET A 81 -12.24 -5.25 12.65
C MET A 81 -13.49 -5.38 11.80
N ALA A 82 -14.65 -5.10 12.38
CA ALA A 82 -15.94 -5.23 11.72
C ALA A 82 -16.58 -3.86 11.46
N HIS A 83 -17.33 -3.78 10.38
CA HIS A 83 -18.15 -2.62 10.08
C HIS A 83 -19.28 -2.51 11.12
N PRO A 84 -19.64 -1.29 11.59
CA PRO A 84 -20.66 -1.12 12.62
C PRO A 84 -22.04 -1.65 12.19
N THR A 85 -22.49 -1.33 10.97
CA THR A 85 -23.87 -1.60 10.51
C THR A 85 -24.01 -2.30 9.16
N ALA A 86 -23.07 -2.15 8.22
CA ALA A 86 -23.13 -2.76 6.90
C ALA A 86 -23.22 -4.29 6.97
N GLN A 87 -24.12 -4.83 6.15
CA GLN A 87 -24.36 -6.26 6.07
C GLN A 87 -23.57 -6.89 4.91
N PRO A 88 -22.93 -8.05 5.12
CA PRO A 88 -22.27 -8.77 4.06
C PRO A 88 -23.27 -9.29 3.02
N PRO A 89 -22.87 -9.36 1.72
CA PRO A 89 -23.71 -9.92 0.68
C PRO A 89 -24.05 -11.39 0.96
N ALA A 90 -25.13 -11.89 0.36
CA ALA A 90 -25.59 -13.26 0.58
C ALA A 90 -24.50 -14.31 0.31
N SER A 91 -23.64 -14.08 -0.69
CA SER A 91 -22.50 -14.95 -1.02
C SER A 91 -21.49 -15.05 0.11
N LEU A 92 -21.20 -13.94 0.78
CA LEU A 92 -20.24 -13.89 1.90
C LEU A 92 -20.88 -14.46 3.18
N ARG A 93 -22.17 -14.19 3.41
CA ARG A 93 -22.94 -14.82 4.50
C ARG A 93 -22.99 -16.34 4.40
N ALA A 94 -23.06 -16.87 3.18
CA ALA A 94 -23.02 -18.32 2.95
C ALA A 94 -21.70 -18.97 3.40
N GLN A 95 -20.62 -18.18 3.56
CA GLN A 95 -19.35 -18.63 4.13
C GLN A 95 -19.28 -18.51 5.66
N GLY A 96 -20.40 -18.20 6.32
CA GLY A 96 -20.48 -18.06 7.77
C GLY A 96 -20.10 -16.66 8.30
N VAL A 97 -19.87 -15.71 7.41
CA VAL A 97 -19.51 -14.32 7.77
C VAL A 97 -20.77 -13.52 8.09
N SER A 98 -20.91 -13.08 9.34
CA SER A 98 -22.11 -12.37 9.82
C SER A 98 -22.05 -10.85 9.71
N ARG A 99 -20.84 -10.29 9.55
CA ARG A 99 -20.58 -8.85 9.45
C ARG A 99 -19.49 -8.61 8.40
N TRP A 100 -19.46 -7.42 7.81
CA TRP A 100 -18.31 -7.03 6.99
C TRP A 100 -17.07 -6.87 7.87
N PHE A 101 -16.08 -7.74 7.70
CA PHE A 101 -14.77 -7.56 8.32
C PHE A 101 -13.82 -6.80 7.39
N LEU A 102 -12.79 -6.15 7.93
CA LEU A 102 -11.75 -5.49 7.13
C LEU A 102 -11.08 -6.50 6.19
N HIS A 103 -10.85 -7.72 6.69
CA HIS A 103 -10.36 -8.85 5.90
C HIS A 103 -11.20 -9.11 4.66
N ASP A 104 -12.51 -8.89 4.77
CA ASP A 104 -13.43 -9.13 3.68
C ASP A 104 -13.62 -7.95 2.76
N ALA A 105 -13.18 -6.74 3.13
CA ALA A 105 -13.50 -5.43 2.52
C ALA A 105 -13.50 -5.40 0.98
N LEU A 106 -12.67 -6.23 0.33
CA LEU A 106 -12.53 -6.30 -1.12
C LEU A 106 -13.22 -7.52 -1.76
N TRP A 107 -14.26 -8.07 -1.12
CA TRP A 107 -15.00 -9.26 -1.55
C TRP A 107 -15.70 -9.08 -2.90
N GLU A 108 -16.45 -7.99 -3.06
CA GLU A 108 -17.23 -7.75 -4.27
C GLU A 108 -16.35 -7.22 -5.41
N ASN A 109 -16.77 -7.43 -6.65
CA ASN A 109 -16.12 -6.87 -7.85
C ASN A 109 -16.46 -5.37 -8.03
N ASP A 110 -16.29 -4.60 -6.96
CA ASP A 110 -16.50 -3.16 -6.87
C ASP A 110 -15.44 -2.60 -5.91
N THR A 111 -14.28 -2.28 -6.46
CA THR A 111 -13.12 -1.87 -5.67
C THR A 111 -13.32 -0.54 -4.96
N GLU A 112 -14.09 0.40 -5.54
CA GLU A 112 -14.38 1.66 -4.87
C GLU A 112 -15.27 1.46 -3.66
N ARG A 113 -16.32 0.64 -3.78
CA ARG A 113 -17.17 0.29 -2.63
C ARG A 113 -16.38 -0.46 -1.58
N GLY A 114 -15.53 -1.40 -1.99
CA GLY A 114 -14.66 -2.14 -1.06
C GLY A 114 -13.66 -1.23 -0.33
N ALA A 115 -13.09 -0.25 -1.03
CA ALA A 115 -12.22 0.77 -0.45
C ALA A 115 -12.99 1.62 0.58
N ARG A 116 -14.19 2.11 0.25
CA ARG A 116 -15.04 2.87 1.20
C ARG A 116 -15.37 2.05 2.44
N LEU A 117 -15.77 0.79 2.26
CA LEU A 117 -16.02 -0.14 3.38
C LEU A 117 -14.78 -0.29 4.26
N ALA A 118 -13.60 -0.46 3.67
CA ALA A 118 -12.35 -0.55 4.42
C ALA A 118 -12.09 0.73 5.24
N GLN A 119 -12.30 1.91 4.66
CA GLN A 119 -12.14 3.18 5.38
C GLN A 119 -13.12 3.30 6.55
N GLU A 120 -14.39 2.99 6.35
CA GLU A 120 -15.43 3.02 7.38
C GLU A 120 -15.12 2.04 8.52
N ILE A 121 -14.67 0.83 8.19
CA ILE A 121 -14.25 -0.16 9.17
C ILE A 121 -13.05 0.35 9.97
N VAL A 122 -12.02 0.87 9.31
CA VAL A 122 -10.82 1.39 9.98
C VAL A 122 -11.17 2.60 10.85
N GLU A 123 -11.94 3.55 10.35
CA GLU A 123 -12.36 4.74 11.09
C GLU A 123 -13.17 4.35 12.34
N TYR A 124 -14.13 3.44 12.21
CA TYR A 124 -14.93 2.97 13.36
C TYR A 124 -14.08 2.28 14.44
N ASN A 125 -13.11 1.45 14.03
CA ASN A 125 -12.32 0.64 14.97
C ASN A 125 -11.10 1.39 15.54
N THR A 126 -10.62 2.45 14.88
CA THR A 126 -9.39 3.16 15.27
C THR A 126 -9.61 4.64 15.62
N GLY A 127 -10.74 5.23 15.22
CA GLY A 127 -11.00 6.66 15.30
C GLY A 127 -10.25 7.50 14.25
N ILE A 128 -9.47 6.87 13.36
CA ILE A 128 -8.66 7.57 12.36
C ILE A 128 -9.36 7.50 11.00
N LYS A 129 -9.79 8.65 10.51
CA LYS A 129 -10.33 8.81 9.16
C LYS A 129 -9.20 8.78 8.13
N THR A 130 -9.42 8.18 6.97
CA THR A 130 -8.42 8.18 5.88
C THR A 130 -8.93 8.93 4.67
N ASP A 131 -8.02 9.56 3.91
CA ASP A 131 -8.31 10.36 2.73
C ASP A 131 -8.24 9.54 1.44
N ILE A 132 -7.29 8.60 1.37
CA ILE A 132 -6.94 7.84 0.17
C ILE A 132 -6.80 6.37 0.56
N VAL A 133 -7.27 5.46 -0.30
CA VAL A 133 -7.01 4.03 -0.17
C VAL A 133 -6.05 3.58 -1.27
N VAL A 134 -5.03 2.83 -0.90
CA VAL A 134 -4.16 2.13 -1.84
C VAL A 134 -4.26 0.63 -1.57
N ILE A 135 -4.57 -0.15 -2.60
CA ILE A 135 -4.63 -1.60 -2.54
C ILE A 135 -3.42 -2.13 -3.29
N VAL A 136 -2.69 -3.06 -2.68
CA VAL A 136 -1.53 -3.71 -3.30
C VAL A 136 -1.64 -5.22 -3.17
N THR A 137 -1.33 -5.92 -4.27
CA THR A 137 -1.19 -7.38 -4.29
C THR A 137 0.29 -7.78 -4.15
N PRO A 138 0.60 -9.03 -3.77
CA PRO A 138 1.97 -9.54 -3.78
C PRO A 138 2.66 -9.43 -5.13
N GLN A 139 1.91 -9.57 -6.22
CA GLN A 139 2.39 -9.44 -7.59
C GLN A 139 2.95 -8.04 -7.86
N ALA A 140 2.35 -6.99 -7.27
CA ALA A 140 2.89 -5.64 -7.36
C ALA A 140 4.28 -5.55 -6.72
N VAL A 141 4.42 -6.09 -5.50
CA VAL A 141 5.69 -6.10 -4.77
C VAL A 141 6.75 -6.87 -5.53
N ASP A 142 6.40 -8.04 -6.08
CA ASP A 142 7.31 -8.87 -6.88
C ASP A 142 7.76 -8.17 -8.15
N GLY A 143 6.84 -7.58 -8.92
CA GLY A 143 7.17 -6.85 -10.15
C GLY A 143 8.10 -5.67 -9.89
N ILE A 144 7.91 -4.97 -8.77
CA ILE A 144 8.78 -3.85 -8.39
C ILE A 144 10.15 -4.35 -7.92
N LEU A 145 10.22 -5.40 -7.10
CA LEU A 145 11.51 -5.99 -6.67
C LEU A 145 12.33 -6.49 -7.86
N GLN A 146 11.69 -7.11 -8.86
CA GLN A 146 12.35 -7.55 -10.08
C GLN A 146 12.96 -6.39 -10.86
N SER A 147 12.34 -5.20 -10.85
CA SER A 147 12.81 -4.04 -11.61
C SER A 147 14.09 -3.40 -11.08
N ILE A 148 14.41 -3.56 -9.78
CA ILE A 148 15.58 -2.94 -9.12
C ILE A 148 16.73 -3.89 -8.83
N GLY A 149 16.54 -5.17 -9.18
CA GLY A 149 17.43 -6.25 -8.79
C GLY A 149 17.41 -6.52 -7.28
N PRO A 150 18.31 -7.38 -6.79
CA PRO A 150 18.31 -7.79 -5.39
C PRO A 150 18.46 -6.60 -4.43
N VAL A 151 17.65 -6.57 -3.37
CA VAL A 151 17.71 -5.57 -2.30
C VAL A 151 18.30 -6.17 -1.03
N TYR A 152 19.16 -5.42 -0.34
CA TYR A 152 19.79 -5.90 0.89
C TYR A 152 18.88 -5.69 2.10
N VAL A 153 18.48 -6.79 2.74
CA VAL A 153 17.76 -6.82 4.01
C VAL A 153 18.76 -7.11 5.12
N GLU A 154 18.81 -6.22 6.12
CA GLU A 154 19.68 -6.33 7.28
C GLU A 154 19.43 -7.64 8.03
N GLY A 155 20.49 -8.44 8.23
CA GLY A 155 20.41 -9.75 8.88
C GLY A 155 19.93 -10.90 7.98
N LYS A 156 19.67 -10.67 6.69
CA LYS A 156 19.13 -11.68 5.74
C LYS A 156 19.87 -11.74 4.41
N GLY A 157 20.61 -10.69 4.06
CA GLY A 157 21.35 -10.65 2.79
C GLY A 157 20.50 -10.08 1.66
N TYR A 158 20.81 -10.49 0.42
CA TYR A 158 20.13 -9.99 -0.77
C TYR A 158 18.87 -10.78 -1.08
N VAL A 159 17.75 -10.06 -1.21
CA VAL A 159 16.43 -10.61 -1.55
C VAL A 159 16.09 -10.22 -2.99
N SER A 160 15.71 -11.20 -3.82
CA SER A 160 15.31 -10.98 -5.21
C SER A 160 14.03 -11.72 -5.58
N GLY A 161 13.11 -11.03 -6.25
CA GLY A 161 12.12 -11.65 -7.14
C GLY A 161 10.97 -12.46 -6.53
N ASN A 162 10.91 -12.70 -5.21
CA ASN A 162 9.80 -13.39 -4.56
C ASN A 162 9.55 -12.88 -3.12
N SER A 163 8.67 -11.88 -3.01
CA SER A 163 8.28 -11.26 -1.74
C SER A 163 7.50 -12.22 -0.84
N ILE A 164 6.63 -13.07 -1.40
CA ILE A 164 5.87 -14.06 -0.60
C ILE A 164 6.78 -15.08 0.05
N GLN A 165 7.76 -15.60 -0.69
CA GLN A 165 8.75 -16.52 -0.14
C GLN A 165 9.53 -15.86 0.98
N PHE A 166 10.00 -14.62 0.78
CA PHE A 166 10.66 -13.85 1.83
C PHE A 166 9.79 -13.69 3.08
N LEU A 167 8.51 -13.33 2.92
CA LEU A 167 7.58 -13.19 4.05
C LEU A 167 7.37 -14.51 4.80
N ARG A 168 7.26 -15.63 4.07
CA ARG A 168 7.13 -16.97 4.67
C ARG A 168 8.39 -17.39 5.43
N GLU A 169 9.57 -17.13 4.87
CA GLU A 169 10.86 -17.44 5.51
C GLU A 169 11.05 -16.63 6.80
N GLU A 170 10.70 -15.35 6.80
CA GLU A 170 10.74 -14.51 8.01
C GLU A 170 9.80 -15.03 9.11
N GLN A 171 8.59 -15.46 8.75
CA GLN A 171 7.65 -16.04 9.71
C GLN A 171 8.13 -17.37 10.29
N GLN A 172 8.77 -18.21 9.47
CA GLN A 172 9.40 -19.45 9.95
C GLN A 172 10.55 -19.19 10.93
N GLN A 173 11.19 -18.03 10.83
CA GLN A 173 12.26 -17.59 11.73
C GLN A 173 11.73 -16.79 12.94
N GLY A 174 10.42 -16.78 13.17
CA GLY A 174 9.78 -16.20 14.36
C GLY A 174 9.43 -14.72 14.26
N ALA A 175 9.62 -14.08 13.09
CA ALA A 175 9.16 -12.71 12.87
C ALA A 175 7.64 -12.68 12.69
N THR A 176 6.98 -11.63 13.17
CA THR A 176 5.58 -11.40 12.79
C THR A 176 5.53 -11.01 11.31
N ARG A 177 4.42 -11.32 10.62
CA ARG A 177 4.23 -10.95 9.20
C ARG A 177 4.42 -9.44 8.99
N GLY A 178 3.96 -8.62 9.94
CA GLY A 178 4.19 -7.17 9.92
C GLY A 178 5.67 -6.78 9.97
N VAL A 179 6.50 -7.46 10.76
CA VAL A 179 7.96 -7.21 10.84
C VAL A 179 8.68 -7.65 9.56
N ALA A 180 8.28 -8.78 8.98
CA ALA A 180 8.79 -9.25 7.70
C ALA A 180 8.49 -8.27 6.57
N VAL A 181 7.24 -7.83 6.48
CA VAL A 181 6.81 -6.81 5.53
C VAL A 181 7.63 -5.53 5.73
N GLN A 182 7.82 -5.10 6.98
CA GLN A 182 8.65 -3.94 7.31
C GLN A 182 10.11 -4.07 6.86
N SER A 183 10.77 -5.21 7.10
CA SER A 183 12.19 -5.39 6.76
C SER A 183 12.42 -5.33 5.24
N LEU A 184 11.52 -5.91 4.46
CA LEU A 184 11.53 -5.81 2.99
C LEU A 184 11.33 -4.36 2.51
N MET A 185 10.36 -3.65 3.09
CA MET A 185 10.10 -2.25 2.77
C MET A 185 11.32 -1.35 3.04
N LYS A 186 12.04 -1.58 4.14
CA LYS A 186 13.27 -0.83 4.47
C LYS A 186 14.34 -1.05 3.41
N ALA A 187 14.48 -2.27 2.92
CA ALA A 187 15.46 -2.61 1.88
C ALA A 187 15.12 -1.91 0.55
N MET A 188 13.85 -1.93 0.17
CA MET A 188 13.34 -1.20 -1.00
C MET A 188 13.56 0.32 -0.87
N PHE A 189 13.28 0.91 0.30
CA PHE A 189 13.56 2.32 0.58
C PHE A 189 15.04 2.67 0.38
N ASN A 190 15.93 1.84 0.90
CA ASN A 190 17.35 2.10 0.76
C ASN A 190 17.80 2.01 -0.70
N ALA A 191 17.17 1.13 -1.51
CA ALA A 191 17.44 1.04 -2.93
C ALA A 191 17.04 2.31 -3.70
N THR A 192 16.01 3.04 -3.26
CA THR A 192 15.56 4.28 -3.94
C THR A 192 16.52 5.45 -3.78
N LYS A 193 17.54 5.35 -2.92
CA LYS A 193 18.63 6.35 -2.85
C LYS A 193 19.46 6.38 -4.12
N ASP A 194 19.45 5.28 -4.89
CA ASP A 194 19.97 5.26 -6.24
C ASP A 194 18.90 5.76 -7.21
N ARG A 195 19.21 6.84 -7.94
CA ARG A 195 18.28 7.47 -8.89
C ARG A 195 17.83 6.53 -10.01
N SER A 196 18.71 5.64 -10.49
CA SER A 196 18.37 4.70 -11.56
C SER A 196 17.37 3.65 -11.07
N LYS A 197 17.58 3.13 -9.86
CA LYS A 197 16.66 2.20 -9.20
C LYS A 197 15.34 2.86 -8.85
N TYR A 198 15.37 4.10 -8.38
CA TYR A 198 14.16 4.89 -8.15
C TYR A 198 13.32 4.99 -9.44
N LEU A 199 13.90 5.38 -10.57
CA LEU A 199 13.18 5.46 -11.85
C LEU A 199 12.64 4.09 -12.31
N ALA A 200 13.41 3.02 -12.09
CA ALA A 200 12.95 1.66 -12.38
C ALA A 200 11.74 1.27 -11.52
N MET A 201 11.74 1.62 -10.23
CA MET A 201 10.60 1.38 -9.32
C MET A 201 9.37 2.17 -9.74
N VAL A 202 9.53 3.43 -10.13
CA VAL A 202 8.41 4.24 -10.62
C VAL A 202 7.79 3.62 -11.86
N LYS A 203 8.62 3.22 -12.84
CA LYS A 203 8.14 2.56 -14.06
C LYS A 203 7.44 1.23 -13.74
N ALA A 204 8.01 0.42 -12.85
CA ALA A 204 7.40 -0.83 -12.42
C ALA A 204 6.09 -0.60 -11.67
N GLY A 205 6.03 0.38 -10.77
CA GLY A 205 4.81 0.76 -10.06
C GLY A 205 3.69 1.18 -11.01
N LEU A 206 3.99 1.99 -12.03
CA LEU A 206 3.02 2.35 -13.07
C LEU A 206 2.54 1.14 -13.88
N GLN A 207 3.46 0.24 -14.23
CA GLN A 207 3.10 -1.00 -14.91
C GLN A 207 2.19 -1.88 -14.03
N GLN A 208 2.48 -2.00 -12.73
CA GLN A 208 1.66 -2.77 -11.79
C GLN A 208 0.28 -2.13 -11.55
N TYR A 209 0.21 -0.80 -11.54
CA TYR A 209 -1.06 -0.05 -11.53
C TYR A 209 -1.90 -0.35 -12.79
N GLN A 210 -1.29 -0.27 -13.98
CA GLN A 210 -1.97 -0.61 -15.24
C GLN A 210 -2.43 -2.07 -15.31
N GLN A 211 -1.72 -2.98 -14.62
CA GLN A 211 -2.07 -4.40 -14.52
C GLN A 211 -3.13 -4.70 -13.45
N GLY A 212 -3.58 -3.70 -12.68
CA GLY A 212 -4.55 -3.88 -11.60
C GLY A 212 -3.96 -4.49 -10.31
N ASN A 213 -2.64 -4.66 -10.24
CA ASN A 213 -1.96 -5.15 -9.03
C ASN A 213 -1.74 -4.05 -7.99
N ILE A 214 -1.87 -2.78 -8.40
CA ILE A 214 -2.00 -1.61 -7.54
C ILE A 214 -3.29 -0.90 -7.91
N VAL A 215 -4.15 -0.60 -6.93
CA VAL A 215 -5.35 0.22 -7.14
C VAL A 215 -5.34 1.37 -6.15
N VAL A 216 -5.74 2.56 -6.61
CA VAL A 216 -5.80 3.77 -5.78
C VAL A 216 -7.21 4.34 -5.87
N VAL A 217 -7.81 4.61 -4.72
CA VAL A 217 -9.16 5.17 -4.60
C VAL A 217 -9.09 6.48 -3.80
N PRO A 218 -9.59 7.61 -4.33
CA PRO A 218 -10.18 7.76 -5.67
C PRO A 218 -9.13 7.72 -6.79
N GLU A 219 -9.50 7.25 -7.99
CA GLU A 219 -8.57 7.10 -9.13
C GLU A 219 -7.86 8.41 -9.51
N GLY A 220 -8.56 9.55 -9.38
CA GLY A 220 -8.01 10.88 -9.67
C GLY A 220 -6.78 11.24 -8.83
N ALA A 221 -6.55 10.58 -7.70
CA ALA A 221 -5.34 10.77 -6.90
C ALA A 221 -4.07 10.37 -7.67
N VAL A 222 -4.12 9.39 -8.57
CA VAL A 222 -2.99 8.94 -9.41
C VAL A 222 -2.65 9.96 -10.50
N VAL A 223 -3.66 10.61 -11.06
CA VAL A 223 -3.46 11.63 -12.11
C VAL A 223 -2.85 12.89 -11.52
N GLN A 224 -3.40 13.40 -10.42
CA GLN A 224 -2.83 14.55 -9.70
C GLN A 224 -1.41 14.26 -9.24
N PHE A 225 -1.15 13.00 -8.90
CA PHE A 225 0.16 12.49 -8.63
C PHE A 225 1.11 12.59 -9.87
N LEU A 226 0.76 12.01 -11.02
CA LEU A 226 1.62 12.01 -12.21
C LEU A 226 1.97 13.44 -12.68
N ILE A 227 0.98 14.33 -12.58
CA ILE A 227 1.15 15.75 -12.84
C ILE A 227 2.10 16.36 -11.81
N SER A 228 1.91 16.04 -10.52
CA SER A 228 2.77 16.57 -9.49
C SER A 228 4.21 16.18 -9.78
N THR A 229 4.53 14.96 -10.23
CA THR A 229 5.91 14.48 -10.47
C THR A 229 6.64 15.04 -11.69
N GLY A 230 5.95 15.78 -12.58
CA GLY A 230 6.57 16.28 -13.81
C GLY A 230 6.89 15.20 -14.86
N LEU A 231 6.25 14.03 -14.77
CA LEU A 231 6.45 12.90 -15.69
C LEU A 231 5.81 13.08 -17.08
N GLU A 232 5.05 14.16 -17.32
CA GLU A 232 4.58 14.53 -18.67
C GLU A 232 5.71 14.86 -19.67
N ARG A 233 6.97 15.00 -19.22
CA ARG A 233 8.10 15.32 -20.10
C ARG A 233 8.81 14.11 -20.72
N VAL A 234 8.25 12.89 -20.62
CA VAL A 234 8.85 11.66 -21.19
C VAL A 234 7.88 10.92 -22.13
N SER A 235 7.05 11.67 -22.85
CA SER A 235 6.37 11.22 -24.07
C SER A 235 7.02 11.85 -25.30
#